data_AF-A0AAN0JV29-F1
#
_entry.id   AF-A0AAN0JV29-F1
#
_cell.length_a   1.000
_cell.length_b   1.000
_cell.length_c   1.000
_cell.angle_alpha   90.00
_cell.angle_beta   90.00
_cell.angle_gamma   90.00
#
_symmetry.space_group_name_H-M   'P 1'
#
loop_
_entity.id
_entity.type
_entity.pdbx_description
1 polymer ?
#
loop_
_entity_poly.entity_id
_entity_poly.type
_entity_poly.pdbx_seq_one_letter_code
_entity_poly.pdbx_strand_id
1 'polypeptide(L)'
;MILNVLKFMETKDTVRVGIIDNPSSSSLSLIHQLSVSIIQSQRPSVAIQSLTLLLSLEDGQGLENEEELVGLFKDIEKFKMAAFEKRMKELASSSVFEYQREFLKRVLQLEPRASAILSNGRLIGPLGPKESFIFDDLEALYNFEISSHAQTISNAIDSVDLILPDPDSDTTEYRSDLVMRLASLLRSQTKARRLELDGFKKEHSVLLFLLSPLVLLFIFS
;
A
#
# COMPACT_ATOMS: atom_id res chain seq x y z
N MET A 1 -2.14 -3.23 11.03
CA MET A 1 -1.35 -3.49 9.81
C MET A 1 -0.76 -2.22 9.20
N ILE A 2 -1.58 -1.25 8.76
CA ILE A 2 -1.09 -0.08 8.00
C ILE A 2 -0.07 0.75 8.79
N LEU A 3 -0.30 1.00 10.08
CA LEU A 3 0.66 1.70 10.93
C LEU A 3 2.03 1.01 10.97
N ASN A 4 2.08 -0.34 10.94
CA ASN A 4 3.36 -1.07 10.88
C ASN A 4 4.04 -0.87 9.53
N VAL A 5 3.27 -0.81 8.44
CA VAL A 5 3.77 -0.53 7.09
C VAL A 5 4.33 0.88 7.00
N LEU A 6 3.65 1.89 7.56
CA LEU A 6 4.15 3.26 7.60
C LEU A 6 5.46 3.38 8.39
N LYS A 7 5.53 2.76 9.58
CA LYS A 7 6.78 2.66 10.36
C LYS A 7 7.89 1.97 9.57
N PHE A 8 7.56 0.94 8.81
CA PHE A 8 8.54 0.25 7.95
C PHE A 8 9.09 1.19 6.86
N MET A 9 8.22 1.98 6.21
CA MET A 9 8.64 2.97 5.21
C MET A 9 9.53 4.09 5.78
N GLU A 10 9.40 4.45 7.06
CA GLU A 10 10.33 5.39 7.72
C GLU A 10 11.75 4.84 7.76
N THR A 11 11.91 3.51 7.79
CA THR A 11 13.22 2.84 7.86
C THR A 11 13.78 2.44 6.50
N LYS A 12 12.94 2.34 5.45
CA LYS A 12 13.33 1.90 4.11
C LYS A 12 12.87 2.92 3.05
N ASP A 13 13.81 3.63 2.46
CA ASP A 13 13.59 4.60 1.38
C ASP A 13 13.26 3.97 0.02
N THR A 14 13.56 2.68 -0.13
CA THR A 14 13.34 1.86 -1.34
C THR A 14 11.95 1.22 -1.41
N VAL A 15 11.01 1.60 -0.54
CA VAL A 15 9.66 1.02 -0.49
C VAL A 15 8.63 2.09 -0.79
N ARG A 16 7.70 1.80 -1.72
CA ARG A 16 6.52 2.65 -1.96
C ARG A 16 5.27 1.84 -1.64
N VAL A 17 4.27 2.51 -1.11
CA VAL A 17 3.04 1.87 -0.67
C VAL A 17 1.84 2.55 -1.30
N GLY A 18 0.91 1.73 -1.77
CA GLY A 18 -0.45 2.12 -2.07
C GLY A 18 -1.39 1.53 -1.02
N ILE A 19 -2.53 2.18 -0.79
CA ILE A 19 -3.58 1.68 0.09
C ILE A 19 -4.85 1.60 -0.76
N ILE A 20 -5.57 0.49 -0.67
CA ILE A 20 -6.89 0.32 -1.28
C ILE A 20 -7.85 -0.15 -0.20
N ASP A 21 -8.89 0.63 0.07
CA ASP A 21 -9.94 0.21 0.99
C ASP A 21 -10.82 -0.91 0.37
N ASN A 22 -11.16 -1.89 1.20
CA ASN A 22 -12.00 -3.03 0.85
C ASN A 22 -13.25 -3.07 1.76
N PRO A 23 -14.14 -2.09 1.66
CA PRO A 23 -15.27 -1.97 2.58
C PRO A 23 -16.32 -3.06 2.33
N SER A 24 -17.13 -3.37 3.36
CA SER A 24 -18.33 -4.20 3.21
C SER A 24 -19.50 -3.46 2.55
N SER A 25 -19.52 -2.13 2.63
CA SER A 25 -20.53 -1.27 2.01
C SER A 25 -19.96 -0.60 0.76
N SER A 26 -20.86 -0.12 -0.12
CA SER A 26 -20.46 0.63 -1.32
C SER A 26 -20.00 2.07 -1.02
N SER A 27 -20.24 2.57 0.20
CA SER A 27 -19.84 3.91 0.62
C SER A 27 -18.33 4.03 0.72
N LEU A 28 -17.77 5.09 0.14
CA LEU A 28 -16.37 5.45 0.30
C LEU A 28 -16.12 5.94 1.74
N SER A 29 -15.09 5.40 2.40
CA SER A 29 -14.61 5.94 3.67
C SER A 29 -13.91 7.28 3.44
N LEU A 30 -14.26 8.30 4.23
CA LEU A 30 -13.57 9.59 4.24
C LEU A 30 -12.07 9.39 4.50
N ILE A 31 -11.71 8.47 5.39
CA ILE A 31 -10.32 8.14 5.72
C ILE A 31 -9.58 7.60 4.49
N HIS A 32 -10.23 6.77 3.67
CA HIS A 32 -9.63 6.28 2.43
C HIS A 32 -9.41 7.42 1.43
N GLN A 33 -10.39 8.31 1.28
CA GLN A 33 -10.28 9.47 0.40
C GLN A 33 -9.16 10.42 0.84
N LEU A 34 -9.07 10.72 2.14
CA LEU A 34 -7.99 11.49 2.73
C LEU A 34 -6.64 10.82 2.49
N SER A 35 -6.55 9.50 2.72
CA SER A 35 -5.32 8.74 2.56
C SER A 35 -4.79 8.80 1.12
N VAL A 36 -5.65 8.52 0.14
CA VAL A 36 -5.27 8.62 -1.28
C VAL A 36 -4.90 10.04 -1.66
N SER A 37 -5.63 11.05 -1.18
CA SER A 37 -5.30 12.46 -1.44
C SER A 37 -3.95 12.86 -0.86
N ILE A 38 -3.59 12.40 0.34
CA ILE A 38 -2.28 12.62 0.95
C ILE A 38 -1.18 11.99 0.10
N ILE A 39 -1.31 10.69 -0.23
CA ILE A 39 -0.33 9.94 -1.03
C ILE A 39 -0.07 10.63 -2.37
N GLN A 40 -1.13 11.16 -3.01
CA GLN A 40 -1.04 11.76 -4.34
C GLN A 40 -0.63 13.24 -4.39
N SER A 41 -0.60 13.93 -3.24
CA SER A 41 -0.30 15.37 -3.17
C SER A 41 0.98 15.72 -2.41
N GLN A 42 1.43 14.83 -1.53
CA GLN A 42 2.55 15.08 -0.63
C GLN A 42 3.82 14.32 -1.06
N ARG A 43 4.98 14.82 -0.60
CA ARG A 43 6.25 14.07 -0.71
C ARG A 43 6.21 12.88 0.26
N PRO A 44 6.95 11.79 -0.01
CA PRO A 44 6.88 10.56 0.79
C PRO A 44 7.00 10.77 2.31
N SER A 45 7.98 11.55 2.77
CA SER A 45 8.16 11.80 4.21
C SER A 45 6.97 12.51 4.86
N VAL A 46 6.45 13.55 4.20
CA VAL A 46 5.26 14.30 4.66
C VAL A 46 4.01 13.42 4.59
N ALA A 47 3.89 12.58 3.57
CA ALA A 47 2.78 11.63 3.43
C ALA A 47 2.77 10.61 4.57
N ILE A 48 3.91 10.00 4.91
CA ILE A 48 4.03 9.03 6.00
C ILE A 48 3.65 9.67 7.34
N GLN A 49 4.17 10.87 7.62
CA GLN A 49 3.84 11.61 8.85
C GLN A 49 2.33 11.90 8.93
N SER A 50 1.74 12.39 7.84
CA SER A 50 0.31 12.76 7.79
C SER A 50 -0.61 11.54 7.91
N LEU A 51 -0.28 10.43 7.24
CA LEU A 51 -1.03 9.18 7.33
C LEU A 51 -0.91 8.55 8.72
N THR A 52 0.26 8.62 9.35
CA THR A 52 0.45 8.12 10.72
C THR A 52 -0.41 8.89 11.70
N LEU A 53 -0.48 10.22 11.56
CA LEU A 53 -1.37 11.06 12.36
C LEU A 53 -2.84 10.70 12.14
N LEU A 54 -3.29 10.62 10.88
CA LEU A 54 -4.67 10.30 10.51
C LEU A 54 -5.12 8.94 11.09
N LEU A 55 -4.31 7.89 10.89
CA LEU A 55 -4.66 6.53 11.28
C LEU A 55 -4.51 6.26 12.79
N SER A 56 -3.64 7.00 13.48
CA SER A 56 -3.53 6.90 14.94
C SER A 56 -4.76 7.47 15.66
N LEU A 57 -5.49 8.38 15.01
CA LEU A 57 -6.73 8.96 15.53
C LEU A 57 -7.94 8.06 15.28
N GLU A 58 -7.99 7.35 14.15
CA GLU A 58 -9.02 6.34 13.87
C GLU A 58 -9.06 5.25 14.95
N ASP A 59 -7.90 4.80 15.43
CA ASP A 59 -7.79 3.79 16.49
C ASP A 59 -8.26 4.29 17.87
N GLY A 60 -8.50 5.60 18.04
CA GLY A 60 -8.72 6.22 19.36
C GLY A 60 -9.94 7.13 19.50
N GLN A 61 -10.40 7.80 18.45
CA GLN A 61 -11.50 8.77 18.51
C GLN A 61 -12.28 8.81 17.19
N GLY A 62 -13.61 8.65 17.28
CA GLY A 62 -14.54 8.71 16.14
C GLY A 62 -14.73 10.11 15.58
N LEU A 63 -13.68 10.66 14.97
CA LEU A 63 -13.72 11.92 14.26
C LEU A 63 -14.28 11.68 12.85
N GLU A 64 -15.56 12.00 12.65
CA GLU A 64 -16.26 11.88 11.37
C GLU A 64 -16.34 13.21 10.59
N ASN A 65 -15.86 14.32 11.17
CA ASN A 65 -15.94 15.63 10.53
C ASN A 65 -14.70 15.90 9.66
N GLU A 66 -14.93 16.09 8.35
CA GLU A 66 -13.90 16.42 7.36
C GLU A 66 -13.10 17.66 7.74
N GLU A 67 -13.73 18.73 8.24
CA GLU A 67 -13.03 19.98 8.56
C GLU A 67 -12.01 19.81 9.69
N GLU A 68 -12.35 19.00 10.69
CA GLU A 68 -11.50 18.70 11.83
C GLU A 68 -10.31 17.83 11.40
N LEU A 69 -10.57 16.79 10.60
CA LEU A 69 -9.52 15.91 10.05
C LEU A 69 -8.57 16.65 9.12
N VAL A 70 -9.07 17.53 8.26
CA VAL A 70 -8.23 18.37 7.39
C VAL A 70 -7.46 19.40 8.21
N GLY A 71 -8.02 19.87 9.34
CA GLY A 71 -7.35 20.75 10.29
C GLY A 71 -6.05 20.17 10.85
N LEU A 72 -5.97 18.84 11.04
CA LEU A 72 -4.80 18.13 11.56
C LEU A 72 -3.54 18.35 10.73
N PHE A 73 -3.68 18.54 9.42
CA PHE A 73 -2.54 18.64 8.51
C PHE A 73 -1.97 20.05 8.40
N LYS A 74 -2.66 21.06 8.93
CA LYS A 74 -2.24 22.48 8.83
C LYS A 74 -0.92 22.75 9.55
N ASP A 75 -0.66 22.03 10.64
CA ASP A 75 0.53 22.19 11.46
C ASP A 75 1.71 21.32 10.99
N ILE A 76 1.51 20.48 9.95
CA ILE A 76 2.57 19.64 9.39
C ILE A 76 3.45 20.49 8.47
N GLU A 77 4.74 20.56 8.81
CA GLU A 77 5.72 21.34 8.05
C GLU A 77 5.77 20.88 6.58
N LYS A 78 5.79 21.84 5.64
CA LYS A 78 5.85 21.60 4.18
C LYS A 78 4.65 20.82 3.60
N PHE A 79 3.56 20.65 4.36
CA PHE A 79 2.33 20.09 3.82
C PHE A 79 1.74 21.01 2.74
N LYS A 80 1.51 20.46 1.55
CA LYS A 80 1.00 21.20 0.40
C LYS A 80 -0.54 21.22 0.41
N MET A 81 -1.12 22.06 1.27
CA MET A 81 -2.58 22.16 1.43
C MET A 81 -3.33 22.37 0.11
N ALA A 82 -2.90 23.32 -0.72
CA ALA A 82 -3.57 23.60 -2.00
C ALA A 82 -3.57 22.39 -2.97
N ALA A 83 -2.47 21.62 -3.00
CA ALA A 83 -2.39 20.41 -3.84
C ALA A 83 -3.28 19.29 -3.28
N PHE A 84 -3.31 19.14 -1.96
CA PHE A 84 -4.15 18.18 -1.26
C PHE A 84 -5.65 18.47 -1.49
N GLU A 85 -6.11 19.70 -1.27
CA GLU A 85 -7.52 20.09 -1.49
C GLU A 85 -7.94 19.90 -2.95
N LYS A 86 -7.04 20.21 -3.89
CA LYS A 86 -7.28 19.94 -5.32
C LYS A 86 -7.50 18.45 -5.55
N ARG A 87 -6.66 17.57 -4.99
CA ARG A 87 -6.80 16.10 -5.12
C ARG A 87 -8.07 15.58 -4.45
N MET A 88 -8.42 16.09 -3.27
CA MET A 88 -9.68 15.74 -2.60
C MET A 88 -10.89 16.00 -3.49
N LYS A 89 -10.97 17.19 -4.12
CA LYS A 89 -12.04 17.57 -5.04
C LYS A 89 -12.07 16.72 -6.30
N GLU A 90 -10.92 16.47 -6.92
CA GLU A 90 -10.81 15.62 -8.10
C GLU A 90 -11.30 14.20 -7.79
N LEU A 91 -10.86 13.62 -6.68
CA LEU A 91 -11.25 12.27 -6.25
C LEU A 91 -12.74 12.15 -5.91
N ALA A 92 -13.34 13.17 -5.29
CA ALA A 92 -14.77 13.20 -4.98
C ALA A 92 -15.66 13.07 -6.23
N SER A 93 -15.18 13.57 -7.37
CA SER A 93 -15.87 13.47 -8.66
C SER A 93 -15.46 12.28 -9.53
N SER A 94 -14.51 11.46 -9.05
CA SER A 94 -13.91 10.38 -9.83
C SER A 94 -14.53 9.01 -9.54
N SER A 95 -14.48 8.11 -10.50
CA SER A 95 -14.84 6.69 -10.32
C SER A 95 -13.67 5.80 -9.88
N VAL A 96 -12.54 6.39 -9.46
CA VAL A 96 -11.31 5.66 -9.11
C VAL A 96 -11.57 4.60 -8.02
N PHE A 97 -12.34 4.95 -6.99
CA PHE A 97 -12.64 4.03 -5.89
C PHE A 97 -13.57 2.89 -6.30
N GLU A 98 -14.49 3.13 -7.25
CA GLU A 98 -15.31 2.06 -7.83
C GLU A 98 -14.46 1.06 -8.61
N TYR A 99 -13.53 1.55 -9.44
CA TYR A 99 -12.60 0.70 -10.17
C TYR A 99 -11.68 -0.09 -9.23
N GLN A 100 -11.18 0.54 -8.17
CA GLN A 100 -10.39 -0.14 -7.15
C GLN A 100 -11.17 -1.30 -6.52
N ARG A 101 -12.43 -1.07 -6.11
CA ARG A 101 -13.29 -2.13 -5.54
C ARG A 101 -13.57 -3.26 -6.53
N GLU A 102 -13.89 -2.94 -7.78
CA GLU A 102 -14.11 -3.95 -8.81
C GLU A 102 -12.83 -4.73 -9.11
N PHE A 103 -11.67 -4.09 -9.05
CA PHE A 103 -10.38 -4.76 -9.16
C PHE A 103 -10.14 -5.75 -8.02
N LEU A 104 -10.38 -5.34 -6.76
CA LEU A 104 -10.30 -6.24 -5.60
C LEU A 104 -11.18 -7.48 -5.76
N LYS A 105 -12.43 -7.27 -6.20
CA LYS A 105 -13.42 -8.33 -6.32
C LYS A 105 -13.18 -9.24 -7.53
N ARG A 106 -12.94 -8.67 -8.71
CA ARG A 106 -12.89 -9.46 -9.97
C ARG A 106 -11.52 -9.99 -10.29
N VAL A 107 -10.47 -9.23 -9.97
CA VAL A 107 -9.09 -9.58 -10.31
C VAL A 107 -8.42 -10.30 -9.15
N LEU A 108 -8.46 -9.72 -7.95
CA LEU A 108 -7.84 -10.33 -6.77
C LEU A 108 -8.74 -11.35 -6.07
N GLN A 109 -10.02 -11.40 -6.42
CA GLN A 109 -11.02 -12.33 -5.85
C GLN A 109 -11.09 -12.25 -4.32
N LEU A 110 -10.93 -11.04 -3.78
CA LEU A 110 -11.03 -10.78 -2.36
C LEU A 110 -12.48 -10.52 -1.97
N GLU A 111 -12.95 -11.22 -0.94
CA GLU A 111 -14.23 -10.95 -0.32
C GLU A 111 -14.22 -9.56 0.36
N PRO A 112 -15.38 -8.90 0.52
CA PRO A 112 -15.45 -7.63 1.24
C PRO A 112 -14.86 -7.76 2.64
N ARG A 113 -14.13 -6.72 3.09
CA ARG A 113 -13.37 -6.66 4.36
C ARG A 113 -12.17 -7.61 4.46
N ALA A 114 -11.85 -8.38 3.43
CA ALA A 114 -10.62 -9.14 3.42
C ALA A 114 -9.41 -8.19 3.33
N SER A 115 -8.43 -8.42 4.20
CA SER A 115 -7.14 -7.73 4.16
C SER A 115 -6.10 -8.62 3.49
N ALA A 116 -5.17 -8.03 2.76
CA ALA A 116 -4.04 -8.73 2.16
C ALA A 116 -2.90 -7.73 1.88
N ILE A 117 -1.73 -8.27 1.54
CA ILE A 117 -0.61 -7.48 1.00
C ILE A 117 -0.40 -7.89 -0.46
N LEU A 118 -0.37 -6.92 -1.38
CA LEU A 118 0.09 -7.17 -2.74
C LEU A 118 1.54 -6.69 -2.87
N SER A 119 2.49 -7.61 -3.00
CA SER A 119 3.91 -7.29 -3.13
C SER A 119 4.48 -7.62 -4.50
N ASN A 120 4.85 -6.59 -5.29
CA ASN A 120 5.40 -6.76 -6.64
C ASN A 120 4.60 -7.79 -7.49
N GLY A 121 3.27 -7.67 -7.45
CA GLY A 121 2.33 -8.55 -8.15
C GLY A 121 1.98 -9.87 -7.43
N ARG A 122 2.61 -10.20 -6.30
CA ARG A 122 2.26 -11.36 -5.47
C ARG A 122 1.25 -10.98 -4.40
N LEU A 123 0.07 -11.59 -4.45
CA LEU A 123 -0.93 -11.46 -3.40
C LEU A 123 -0.58 -12.39 -2.23
N ILE A 124 -0.47 -11.82 -1.03
CA ILE A 124 -0.27 -12.52 0.24
C ILE A 124 -1.52 -12.29 1.09
N GLY A 125 -2.39 -13.30 1.12
CA GLY A 125 -3.69 -13.26 1.78
C GLY A 125 -4.73 -14.11 1.04
N PRO A 126 -6.03 -13.91 1.32
CA PRO A 126 -6.56 -13.02 2.36
C PRO A 126 -6.06 -13.42 3.76
N LEU A 127 -5.75 -12.42 4.58
CA LEU A 127 -5.30 -12.60 5.96
C LEU A 127 -6.49 -13.01 6.83
N GLY A 128 -6.24 -13.95 7.74
CA GLY A 128 -7.21 -14.30 8.76
C GLY A 128 -7.53 -13.11 9.68
N PRO A 129 -8.66 -13.13 10.42
CA PRO A 129 -9.09 -12.01 11.26
C PRO A 129 -8.09 -11.58 12.35
N LYS A 130 -7.15 -12.45 12.72
CA LYS A 130 -6.09 -12.19 13.70
C LYS A 130 -4.71 -12.05 13.07
N GLU A 131 -4.60 -12.27 11.77
CA GLU A 131 -3.35 -12.20 11.05
C GLU A 131 -3.11 -10.76 10.64
N SER A 132 -1.97 -10.22 11.04
CA SER A 132 -1.53 -8.89 10.65
C SER A 132 -0.04 -8.93 10.47
N PHE A 133 0.47 -8.22 9.47
CA PHE A 133 1.91 -8.06 9.30
C PHE A 133 2.45 -7.15 10.40
N ILE A 134 3.37 -7.69 11.20
CA ILE A 134 4.22 -6.91 12.10
C ILE A 134 5.48 -6.46 11.36
N PHE A 135 6.30 -5.63 12.02
CA PHE A 135 7.52 -5.09 11.41
C PHE A 135 8.45 -6.21 10.90
N ASP A 136 8.67 -7.26 11.70
CA ASP A 136 9.55 -8.37 11.34
C ASP A 136 9.05 -9.15 10.11
N ASP A 137 7.73 -9.31 9.96
CA ASP A 137 7.14 -9.95 8.78
C ASP A 137 7.37 -9.11 7.51
N LEU A 138 7.29 -7.78 7.64
CA LEU A 138 7.56 -6.85 6.54
C LEU A 138 9.04 -6.86 6.17
N GLU A 139 9.94 -6.95 7.15
CA GLU A 139 11.37 -7.10 6.89
C GLU A 139 11.71 -8.42 6.20
N ALA A 140 11.10 -9.52 6.64
CA ALA A 140 11.25 -10.82 5.98
C ALA A 140 10.72 -10.78 4.54
N LEU A 141 9.55 -10.18 4.30
CA LEU A 141 9.00 -9.99 2.97
C LEU A 141 9.91 -9.11 2.09
N TYR A 142 10.40 -8.00 2.62
CA TYR A 142 11.33 -7.11 1.93
C TYR A 142 12.61 -7.83 1.49
N ASN A 143 13.27 -8.53 2.42
CA ASN A 143 14.49 -9.29 2.13
C ASN A 143 14.23 -10.40 1.10
N PHE A 144 13.06 -11.05 1.16
CA PHE A 144 12.66 -12.06 0.17
C PHE A 144 12.47 -11.45 -1.24
N GLU A 145 11.81 -10.30 -1.36
CA GLU A 145 11.58 -9.65 -2.65
C GLU A 145 12.90 -9.15 -3.28
N ILE A 146 13.79 -8.57 -2.47
CA ILE A 146 15.12 -8.13 -2.92
C ILE A 146 15.96 -9.31 -3.41
N SER A 147 16.03 -10.38 -2.62
CA SER A 147 16.87 -11.55 -2.93
C SER A 147 16.33 -12.39 -4.08
N SER A 148 15.01 -12.46 -4.28
CA SER A 148 14.43 -13.41 -5.23
C SER A 148 14.35 -12.91 -6.67
N HIS A 149 14.08 -11.62 -6.90
CA HIS A 149 13.80 -11.11 -8.25
C HIS A 149 14.29 -9.68 -8.50
N ALA A 150 14.25 -8.80 -7.50
CA ALA A 150 14.55 -7.38 -7.73
C ALA A 150 16.01 -7.16 -8.15
N GLN A 151 16.98 -7.81 -7.48
CA GLN A 151 18.40 -7.60 -7.82
C GLN A 151 18.76 -8.14 -9.21
N THR A 152 18.25 -9.31 -9.61
CA THR A 152 18.52 -9.89 -10.92
C THR A 152 17.87 -9.08 -12.05
N ILE A 153 16.65 -8.59 -11.83
CA ILE A 153 15.94 -7.74 -12.79
C ILE A 153 16.60 -6.37 -12.89
N SER A 154 16.98 -5.77 -11.76
CA SER A 154 17.71 -4.50 -11.74
C SER A 154 19.02 -4.62 -12.51
N ASN A 155 19.81 -5.68 -12.24
CA ASN A 155 21.06 -5.92 -12.95
C ASN A 155 20.84 -6.17 -14.45
N ALA A 156 19.73 -6.84 -14.84
CA ALA A 156 19.38 -7.04 -16.23
C ALA A 156 18.97 -5.72 -16.91
N ILE A 157 18.18 -4.88 -16.25
CA ILE A 157 17.82 -3.53 -16.73
C ILE A 157 19.07 -2.67 -16.91
N ASP A 158 20.03 -2.74 -15.99
CA ASP A 158 21.29 -1.97 -16.07
C ASP A 158 22.23 -2.50 -17.18
N SER A 159 22.13 -3.79 -17.51
CA SER A 159 22.94 -4.42 -18.56
C SER A 159 22.44 -4.15 -19.98
N VAL A 160 21.16 -3.81 -20.12
CA VAL A 160 20.59 -3.34 -21.37
C VAL A 160 20.75 -1.83 -21.31
N ASP A 161 21.49 -1.21 -22.23
CA ASP A 161 21.51 0.26 -22.42
C ASP A 161 20.11 0.74 -22.88
N LEU A 162 19.12 0.55 -22.03
CA LEU A 162 17.80 1.11 -22.19
C LEU A 162 18.03 2.61 -22.11
N ILE A 163 17.73 3.29 -23.21
CA ILE A 163 17.69 4.74 -23.26
C ILE A 163 16.56 5.17 -22.32
N LEU A 164 16.87 5.31 -21.04
CA LEU A 164 15.97 5.82 -20.03
C LEU A 164 15.95 7.34 -20.21
N PRO A 165 14.76 7.96 -20.32
CA PRO A 165 14.66 9.40 -20.47
C PRO A 165 15.18 10.11 -19.20
N ASP A 166 16.26 10.87 -19.36
CA ASP A 166 16.84 11.90 -18.47
C ASP A 166 17.07 11.56 -16.97
N PRO A 167 18.33 11.35 -16.50
CA PRO A 167 18.66 10.88 -15.15
C PRO A 167 18.16 11.73 -13.97
N ASP A 168 17.77 12.99 -14.17
CA ASP A 168 17.63 13.96 -13.07
C ASP A 168 16.21 14.29 -12.58
N SER A 169 15.13 13.64 -13.06
CA SER A 169 13.82 13.91 -12.42
C SER A 169 12.75 12.81 -12.41
N ASP A 170 12.75 11.85 -13.35
CA ASP A 170 11.69 10.82 -13.43
C ASP A 170 12.22 9.38 -13.64
N THR A 171 13.54 9.19 -13.69
CA THR A 171 14.19 7.89 -13.98
C THR A 171 14.08 6.89 -12.85
N THR A 172 14.08 7.34 -11.60
CA THR A 172 13.95 6.45 -10.44
C THR A 172 12.55 5.88 -10.33
N GLU A 173 11.50 6.67 -10.60
CA GLU A 173 10.11 6.19 -10.65
C GLU A 173 9.84 5.30 -11.86
N TYR A 174 10.32 5.69 -13.04
CA TYR A 174 10.16 4.87 -14.24
C TYR A 174 10.91 3.52 -14.13
N ARG A 175 12.16 3.52 -13.64
CA ARG A 175 12.93 2.29 -13.39
C ARG A 175 12.26 1.42 -12.34
N SER A 176 11.76 2.02 -11.27
CA SER A 176 10.98 1.39 -10.20
C SER A 176 9.71 0.70 -10.75
N ASP A 177 8.94 1.39 -11.59
CA ASP A 177 7.77 0.83 -12.28
C ASP A 177 8.13 -0.33 -13.22
N LEU A 178 9.24 -0.22 -13.94
CA LEU A 178 9.73 -1.30 -14.81
C LEU A 178 10.13 -2.54 -14.00
N VAL A 179 10.88 -2.37 -12.90
CA VAL A 179 11.27 -3.47 -12.01
C VAL A 179 10.02 -4.17 -11.47
N MET A 180 9.04 -3.41 -10.97
CA MET A 180 7.78 -3.97 -10.46
C MET A 180 7.03 -4.77 -11.52
N ARG A 181 6.86 -4.20 -12.74
CA ARG A 181 6.16 -4.87 -13.84
C ARG A 181 6.89 -6.14 -14.27
N LEU A 182 8.20 -6.08 -14.47
CA LEU A 182 9.00 -7.25 -14.85
C LEU A 182 9.00 -8.33 -13.78
N ALA A 183 9.13 -7.97 -12.50
CA ALA A 183 9.04 -8.90 -11.38
C ALA A 183 7.68 -9.59 -11.35
N SER A 184 6.59 -8.82 -11.53
CA SER A 184 5.24 -9.38 -11.58
C SER A 184 5.03 -10.31 -12.77
N LEU A 185 5.58 -9.97 -13.95
CA LEU A 185 5.46 -10.76 -15.17
C LEU A 185 6.24 -12.08 -15.06
N LEU A 186 7.49 -12.05 -14.62
CA LEU A 186 8.31 -13.25 -14.43
C LEU A 186 7.67 -14.22 -13.42
N ARG A 187 7.04 -13.68 -12.37
CA ARG A 187 6.26 -14.47 -11.42
C ARG A 187 4.99 -15.05 -12.02
N SER A 188 4.30 -14.32 -12.88
CA SER A 188 3.09 -14.85 -13.55
C SER A 188 3.39 -16.04 -14.46
N GLN A 189 4.61 -16.14 -15.00
CA GLN A 189 5.04 -17.25 -15.85
C GLN A 189 5.44 -18.49 -15.04
N THR A 190 5.96 -18.30 -13.83
CA THR A 190 6.23 -19.40 -12.89
C THR A 190 4.94 -19.79 -12.19
N LYS A 191 4.12 -20.64 -12.82
CA LYS A 191 2.97 -21.29 -12.15
C LYS A 191 3.45 -22.22 -11.03
N ALA A 192 3.83 -21.66 -9.88
CA ALA A 192 3.99 -22.42 -8.65
C ALA A 192 2.58 -22.67 -8.08
N ARG A 193 2.08 -23.88 -8.32
CA ARG A 193 0.87 -24.42 -7.71
C ARG A 193 1.02 -24.33 -6.18
N ARG A 194 0.04 -23.76 -5.47
CA ARG A 194 0.01 -23.73 -4.00
C ARG A 194 0.05 -25.18 -3.49
N LEU A 195 1.06 -25.53 -2.69
CA LEU A 195 1.07 -26.75 -1.89
C LEU A 195 0.37 -26.41 -0.58
N GLU A 196 -0.83 -26.94 -0.39
CA GLU A 196 -1.52 -26.88 0.90
C GLU A 196 -0.80 -27.83 1.85
N LEU A 197 -0.20 -27.28 2.92
CA LEU A 197 0.29 -28.05 4.04
C LEU A 197 -0.82 -28.10 5.08
N ASP A 198 -1.50 -29.25 5.15
CA ASP A 198 -2.49 -29.51 6.19
C ASP A 198 -1.80 -29.66 7.56
N GLY A 199 -2.22 -28.80 8.49
CA GLY A 199 -2.18 -29.11 9.92
C GLY A 199 -1.30 -28.23 10.77
N PHE A 200 -1.82 -27.08 11.21
CA PHE A 200 -1.51 -26.55 12.54
C PHE A 200 -2.79 -25.97 13.18
N LYS A 201 -3.22 -26.60 14.28
CA LYS A 201 -4.41 -26.22 15.06
C LYS A 201 -4.17 -24.93 15.86
N LYS A 202 -5.20 -24.09 15.88
CA LYS A 202 -5.36 -22.84 16.65
C LYS A 202 -5.52 -23.10 18.14
N GLU A 203 -5.14 -22.15 19.00
CA GLU A 203 -5.86 -21.85 20.25
C GLU A 203 -5.46 -20.50 20.92
N HIS A 204 -6.48 -19.70 21.30
CA HIS A 204 -6.50 -18.49 22.17
C HIS A 204 -5.87 -17.18 21.59
N SER A 205 -6.34 -15.92 21.73
CA SER A 205 -7.16 -15.19 22.71
C SER A 205 -7.86 -13.93 22.13
N VAL A 206 -8.92 -13.49 22.84
CA VAL A 206 -9.56 -12.16 23.12
C VAL A 206 -9.72 -11.05 22.04
N LEU A 207 -10.88 -10.35 22.13
CA LEU A 207 -11.49 -9.32 21.27
C LEU A 207 -10.80 -7.94 21.27
N LEU A 208 -10.64 -7.34 20.08
CA LEU A 208 -10.84 -5.91 19.81
C LEU A 208 -11.02 -5.71 18.28
N PHE A 209 -11.95 -4.83 17.88
CA PHE A 209 -12.30 -4.55 16.48
C PHE A 209 -11.45 -3.42 15.89
N LEU A 210 -10.99 -3.58 14.65
CA LEU A 210 -10.82 -2.49 13.66
C LEU A 210 -10.77 -3.08 12.24
N LEU A 211 -11.53 -2.48 11.34
CA LEU A 211 -11.57 -2.75 9.89
C LEU A 211 -10.23 -2.34 9.27
N SER A 212 -9.69 -3.13 8.34
CA SER A 212 -8.38 -2.84 7.73
C SER A 212 -8.40 -2.95 6.19
N PRO A 213 -7.94 -1.91 5.47
CA PRO A 213 -7.75 -1.90 4.02
C PRO A 213 -6.79 -2.97 3.47
N LEU A 214 -6.82 -3.19 2.15
CA LEU A 214 -5.74 -3.83 1.39
C LEU A 214 -4.53 -2.88 1.34
N VAL A 215 -3.33 -3.40 1.62
CA VAL A 215 -2.08 -2.66 1.42
C VAL A 215 -1.38 -3.18 0.17
N LEU A 216 -1.07 -2.28 -0.74
CA LEU A 216 -0.19 -2.54 -1.86
C LEU A 216 1.23 -2.16 -1.44
N LEU A 217 2.13 -3.12 -1.36
CA LEU A 217 3.52 -2.92 -0.99
C LEU A 217 4.38 -3.08 -2.23
N PHE A 218 5.01 -2.01 -2.70
CA PHE A 218 5.96 -2.10 -3.79
C PHE A 218 7.38 -1.92 -3.23
N ILE A 219 8.22 -2.93 -3.46
CA ILE A 219 9.59 -3.00 -2.95
C ILE A 219 10.53 -2.82 -4.13
N PHE A 220 11.45 -1.87 -4.02
CA PHE A 220 12.36 -1.46 -5.09
C PHE A 220 13.83 -1.68 -4.69
N SER A 221 14.70 -1.60 -5.69
CA SER A 221 16.17 -1.70 -5.62
C SER A 221 16.79 -0.64 -6.52
#